data_AF-A0A6L9LXT3-F1
#
_entry.id   AF-A0A6L9LXT3-F1
#
_cell.length_a   1.000
_cell.length_b   1.000
_cell.length_c   1.000
_cell.angle_alpha   90.00
_cell.angle_beta   90.00
_cell.angle_gamma   90.00
#
_symmetry.space_group_name_H-M   'P 1'
#
loop_
_entity.id
_entity.type
_entity.pdbx_description
1 polymer ?
#
loop_
_entity_poly.entity_id
_entity_poly.type
_entity_poly.pdbx_seq_one_letter_code
_entity_poly.pdbx_strand_id
1 'polypeptide(L)'
;MSSKFLRGMVEADETYIGGKETNKHECRKLKAGRGTIGKTAVIGFRERSGQTKAKVLTSVKKGAIRAAVRGIVASQATLHTDTSRFSWHGRIRTFFSQP
;
A
#
# COMPACT_ATOMS: atom_id res chain seq x y z
N MET A 1 20.60 8.15 12.36
CA MET A 1 20.58 8.16 10.88
C MET A 1 19.41 7.34 10.37
N SER A 2 18.58 7.89 9.47
CA SER A 2 17.48 7.13 8.85
C SER A 2 17.99 6.33 7.64
N SER A 3 17.83 5.00 7.67
CA SER A 3 18.08 4.13 6.52
C SER A 3 17.20 4.47 5.31
N LYS A 4 17.79 4.50 4.11
CA LYS A 4 17.07 4.67 2.83
C LYS A 4 16.03 3.58 2.61
N PHE A 5 16.31 2.33 2.98
CA PHE A 5 15.43 1.18 2.78
C PHE A 5 15.02 0.50 4.11
N LEU A 6 13.79 0.02 4.19
CA LEU A 6 13.30 -0.83 5.29
C LEU A 6 13.87 -2.24 5.15
N ARG A 7 14.22 -2.88 6.27
CA ARG A 7 14.90 -4.18 6.30
C ARG A 7 14.17 -5.17 7.22
N GLY A 8 14.64 -6.42 7.27
CA GLY A 8 14.08 -7.45 8.14
C GLY A 8 12.64 -7.80 7.78
N MET A 9 11.73 -7.74 8.77
CA MET A 9 10.30 -7.94 8.57
C MET A 9 9.60 -6.59 8.34
N VAL A 10 8.97 -6.46 7.19
CA VAL A 10 8.22 -5.27 6.78
C VAL A 10 6.77 -5.66 6.53
N GLU A 11 5.84 -4.96 7.16
CA GLU A 11 4.41 -5.04 6.88
C GLU A 11 4.03 -3.93 5.91
N ALA A 12 3.16 -4.23 4.94
CA ALA A 12 2.62 -3.25 4.01
C ALA A 12 1.10 -3.37 3.86
N ASP A 13 0.44 -2.22 3.92
CA ASP A 13 -1.02 -2.10 3.81
C ASP A 13 -1.42 -0.94 2.89
N GLU A 14 -2.59 -1.07 2.26
CA GLU A 14 -3.17 -0.05 1.38
C GLU A 14 -4.37 0.62 2.08
N THR A 15 -4.33 1.95 2.16
CA THR A 15 -5.39 2.76 2.77
C THR A 15 -5.92 3.79 1.77
N TYR A 16 -7.23 4.05 1.80
CA TYR A 16 -7.88 5.02 0.93
C TYR A 16 -8.38 6.22 1.73
N ILE A 17 -7.77 7.38 1.50
CA ILE A 17 -8.05 8.62 2.21
C ILE A 17 -8.97 9.49 1.36
N GLY A 18 -10.09 9.92 1.93
CA GLY A 18 -11.05 10.81 1.30
C GLY A 18 -12.39 10.82 2.01
N GLY A 19 -13.17 11.88 1.77
CA GLY A 19 -14.51 12.03 2.34
C GLY A 19 -15.46 10.92 1.88
N LYS A 20 -16.45 10.60 2.72
CA LYS A 20 -17.54 9.69 2.33
C LYS A 20 -18.27 10.28 1.13
N GLU A 21 -18.51 9.46 0.13
CA GLU A 21 -19.21 9.86 -1.09
C GLU A 21 -20.61 10.42 -0.81
N THR A 22 -21.31 9.84 0.18
CA THR A 22 -22.63 10.28 0.63
C THR A 22 -22.64 11.72 1.14
N ASN A 23 -21.52 12.20 1.66
CA ASN A 23 -21.38 13.52 2.27
C ASN A 23 -20.93 14.58 1.26
N LYS A 24 -20.66 14.22 0.00
CA LYS A 24 -20.39 15.21 -1.06
C LYS A 24 -21.70 15.88 -1.48
N HIS A 25 -21.63 17.15 -1.87
CA HIS A 25 -22.77 17.82 -2.53
C HIS A 25 -23.16 17.08 -3.80
N GLU A 26 -24.45 17.05 -4.13
CA GLU A 26 -25.00 16.26 -5.26
C GLU A 26 -24.26 16.47 -6.58
N CYS A 27 -23.90 17.71 -6.92
CA CYS A 27 -23.17 18.05 -8.14
C CYS A 27 -21.72 17.49 -8.19
N ARG A 28 -21.15 17.11 -7.03
CA ARG A 28 -19.79 16.57 -6.90
C ARG A 28 -19.77 15.07 -6.62
N LYS A 29 -20.94 14.42 -6.57
CA LYS A 29 -21.03 12.97 -6.42
C LYS A 29 -20.65 12.30 -7.73
N LEU A 30 -19.71 11.37 -7.66
CA LEU A 30 -19.29 10.52 -8.77
C LEU A 30 -20.36 9.47 -9.12
N LYS A 31 -21.26 9.15 -8.16
CA LYS A 31 -22.32 8.12 -8.29
C LYS A 31 -21.84 6.76 -8.82
N ALA A 32 -20.55 6.49 -8.71
CA ALA A 32 -19.88 5.33 -9.30
C ALA A 32 -19.79 4.13 -8.35
N GLY A 33 -20.49 4.17 -7.21
CA GLY A 33 -20.54 3.08 -6.23
C GLY A 33 -19.99 3.46 -4.86
N ARG A 34 -19.67 2.44 -4.07
CA ARG A 34 -19.16 2.57 -2.69
C ARG A 34 -17.68 2.18 -2.61
N GLY A 35 -17.03 2.50 -1.49
CA GLY A 35 -15.69 2.01 -1.18
C GLY A 35 -14.56 2.99 -1.51
N THR A 36 -13.65 2.57 -2.40
CA THR A 36 -12.38 3.22 -2.70
C THR A 36 -12.48 4.30 -3.79
N ILE A 37 -13.62 4.36 -4.48
CA ILE A 37 -13.87 5.24 -5.61
C ILE A 37 -13.86 6.70 -5.16
N GLY A 38 -13.10 7.54 -5.86
CA GLY A 38 -12.96 8.96 -5.55
C GLY A 38 -12.12 9.26 -4.31
N LYS A 39 -11.34 8.28 -3.82
CA LYS A 39 -10.41 8.44 -2.71
C LYS A 39 -8.96 8.32 -3.19
N THR A 40 -8.06 8.97 -2.46
CA THR A 40 -6.63 8.89 -2.71
C THR A 40 -6.06 7.63 -2.07
N ALA A 41 -5.45 6.77 -2.88
CA ALA A 41 -4.78 5.58 -2.39
C ALA A 41 -3.40 5.94 -1.80
N VAL A 42 -3.13 5.44 -0.60
CA VAL A 42 -1.85 5.57 0.09
C VAL A 42 -1.41 4.17 0.50
N ILE A 43 -0.13 3.88 0.31
CA ILE A 43 0.48 2.65 0.80
C ILE A 43 1.40 2.96 1.98
N GLY A 44 1.19 2.24 3.08
CA GLY A 44 2.03 2.29 4.28
C GLY A 44 2.98 1.10 4.32
N PHE A 45 4.19 1.33 4.83
CA PHE A 45 5.20 0.31 5.10
C PHE A 45 5.72 0.49 6.52
N ARG A 46 5.81 -0.59 7.28
CA ARG A 46 6.31 -0.57 8.65
C ARG A 46 7.28 -1.70 8.91
N GLU A 47 8.47 -1.35 9.38
CA GLU A 47 9.42 -2.31 9.95
C GLU A 47 9.01 -2.62 11.39
N ARG A 48 8.97 -3.90 11.77
CA ARG A 48 8.37 -4.39 13.03
C ARG A 48 8.86 -3.67 14.29
N SER A 49 10.12 -3.26 14.32
CA SER A 49 10.75 -2.52 15.42
C SER A 49 11.52 -1.30 14.93
N GLY A 50 11.07 -0.71 13.83
CA GLY A 50 11.84 0.33 13.15
C GLY A 50 10.98 1.40 12.52
N GLN A 51 11.38 1.80 11.31
CA GLN A 51 10.82 2.96 10.64
C GLN A 51 9.49 2.65 9.96
N THR A 52 8.64 3.67 9.89
CA THR A 52 7.43 3.68 9.08
C THR A 52 7.62 4.63 7.91
N LYS A 53 7.22 4.22 6.70
CA LYS A 53 7.24 5.04 5.49
C LYS A 53 5.91 4.92 4.77
N ALA A 54 5.42 6.00 4.18
CA ALA A 54 4.17 6.00 3.41
C ALA A 54 4.36 6.69 2.05
N LYS A 55 3.57 6.29 1.06
CA LYS A 55 3.59 6.88 -0.28
C LYS A 55 2.19 7.00 -0.86
N VAL A 56 1.88 8.16 -1.43
CA VAL A 56 0.68 8.34 -2.25
C VAL A 56 0.85 7.57 -3.56
N LEU A 57 -0.12 6.72 -3.90
CA LEU A 57 -0.13 5.96 -5.13
C LEU A 57 -0.89 6.71 -6.22
N THR A 58 -0.27 6.89 -7.38
CA THR A 58 -0.93 7.41 -8.59
C THR A 58 -1.89 6.39 -9.20
N SER A 59 -1.71 5.10 -8.90
CA SER A 59 -2.58 4.01 -9.33
C SER A 59 -2.46 2.81 -8.39
N VAL A 60 -3.55 2.08 -8.18
CA VAL A 60 -3.60 0.83 -7.40
C VAL A 60 -3.30 -0.42 -8.24
N LYS A 61 -2.82 -0.23 -9.47
CA LYS A 61 -2.37 -1.33 -10.34
C LYS A 61 -1.12 -1.99 -9.77
N LYS A 62 -0.98 -3.31 -9.98
CA LYS A 62 0.17 -4.11 -9.51
C LYS A 62 1.52 -3.46 -9.82
N GLY A 63 1.69 -2.88 -11.02
CA GLY A 63 2.95 -2.23 -11.42
C GLY A 63 3.35 -1.04 -10.53
N ALA A 64 2.40 -0.17 -10.19
CA ALA A 64 2.65 1.00 -9.35
C ALA A 64 2.98 0.60 -7.90
N ILE A 65 2.25 -0.38 -7.37
CA ILE A 65 2.51 -0.96 -6.04
C ILE A 65 3.91 -1.58 -5.98
N ARG A 66 4.27 -2.40 -6.98
CA ARG A 66 5.60 -3.03 -7.09
C ARG A 66 6.73 -1.99 -7.16
N ALA A 67 6.52 -0.91 -7.89
CA ALA A 67 7.48 0.20 -7.97
C ALA A 67 7.64 0.91 -6.61
N ALA A 68 6.54 1.12 -5.88
CA ALA A 68 6.59 1.69 -4.53
C ALA A 68 7.37 0.79 -3.56
N VAL A 69 7.07 -0.51 -3.54
CA VAL A 69 7.78 -1.51 -2.72
C VAL A 69 9.28 -1.48 -3.00
N ARG A 70 9.70 -1.58 -4.28
CA ARG A 70 11.12 -1.58 -4.67
C ARG A 70 11.86 -0.29 -4.29
N GLY A 71 11.15 0.84 -4.18
CA GLY A 71 11.73 2.11 -3.77
C GLY A 71 11.94 2.26 -2.26
N ILE A 72 11.28 1.42 -1.44
CA ILE A 72 11.18 1.61 0.01
C ILE A 72 11.71 0.40 0.79
N VAL A 73 11.52 -0.80 0.28
CA VAL A 73 11.85 -2.07 0.95
C VAL A 73 13.11 -2.67 0.35
N ALA A 74 14.06 -3.08 1.20
CA ALA A 74 15.26 -3.75 0.76
C ALA A 74 14.93 -5.10 0.10
N SER A 75 15.67 -5.49 -0.94
CA SER A 75 15.45 -6.74 -1.68
C SER A 75 15.56 -8.01 -0.82
N GLN A 76 16.30 -7.95 0.28
CA GLN A 76 16.51 -9.06 1.22
C GLN A 76 15.48 -9.08 2.37
N ALA A 77 14.58 -8.10 2.44
CA ALA A 77 13.54 -8.06 3.48
C ALA A 77 12.39 -9.02 3.17
N THR A 78 11.70 -9.45 4.23
CA THR A 78 10.46 -10.22 4.14
C THR A 78 9.28 -9.26 4.21
N LEU A 79 8.40 -9.32 3.19
CA LEU A 79 7.24 -8.45 3.08
C LEU A 79 5.96 -9.22 3.45
N HIS A 80 5.25 -8.74 4.46
CA HIS A 80 3.94 -9.24 4.88
C HIS A 80 2.85 -8.30 4.38
N THR A 81 1.81 -8.86 3.79
CA THR A 81 0.66 -8.12 3.26
C THR A 81 -0.52 -9.06 3.11
N ASP A 82 -1.71 -8.56 3.39
CA ASP A 82 -2.95 -9.33 3.32
C ASP A 82 -3.63 -9.27 1.93
N THR A 83 -3.13 -8.41 1.02
CA THR A 83 -3.80 -8.15 -0.25
C THR A 83 -3.12 -8.82 -1.45
N SER A 84 -3.90 -9.56 -2.25
CA SER A 84 -3.43 -10.30 -3.43
C SER A 84 -2.79 -9.42 -4.53
N ARG A 85 -3.05 -8.11 -4.52
CA ARG A 85 -2.44 -7.12 -5.45
C ARG A 85 -0.93 -7.01 -5.28
N PHE A 86 -0.39 -7.44 -4.15
CA PHE A 86 1.05 -7.47 -3.87
C PHE A 86 1.77 -8.73 -4.37
N SER A 87 1.05 -9.73 -4.91
CA SER A 87 1.62 -11.00 -5.39
C SER A 87 2.79 -10.78 -6.37
N TRP A 88 3.92 -11.44 -6.09
CA TRP A 88 5.17 -11.42 -6.86
C TRP A 88 5.47 -12.82 -7.47
N HIS A 89 6.15 -12.87 -8.62
CA HIS A 89 6.69 -14.10 -9.24
C HIS A 89 8.24 -14.10 -9.27
N GLY A 90 8.90 -13.34 -8.39
CA GLY A 90 10.36 -13.24 -8.28
C GLY A 90 10.76 -12.80 -6.86
N ARG A 91 12.02 -13.03 -6.47
CA ARG A 91 12.47 -13.08 -5.05
C ARG A 91 12.31 -11.75 -4.28
N ILE A 92 11.10 -11.55 -3.77
CA ILE A 92 10.70 -10.95 -2.48
C ILE A 92 9.75 -12.01 -1.91
N ARG A 93 10.07 -12.62 -0.77
CA ARG A 93 9.18 -13.64 -0.17
C ARG A 93 7.97 -12.92 0.42
N THR A 94 6.84 -12.99 -0.28
CA THR A 94 5.55 -12.54 0.24
C THR A 94 4.96 -13.68 1.06
N PHE A 95 4.84 -13.51 2.36
CA PHE A 95 4.05 -14.42 3.18
C PHE A 95 2.64 -13.85 3.32
N PHE A 96 1.67 -14.56 2.76
CA PHE A 96 0.25 -14.38 3.05
C PHE A 96 0.01 -15.05 4.41
N SER A 97 -0.26 -14.27 5.44
CA SER A 97 -0.67 -14.79 6.75
C SER A 97 -2.18 -14.65 6.84
N GLN A 98 -2.92 -15.68 6.46
CA GLN A 98 -4.35 -15.80 6.79
C GLN A 98 -4.45 -16.79 7.98
N PRO A 99 -5.38 -16.57 8.92
CA PRO A 99 -5.59 -17.48 10.06
C PRO A 99 -6.02 -18.88 9.60
#